data_AF-A0A9E6EQA9-F1
#
_entry.id   AF-A0A9E6EQA9-F1
#
_cell.length_a   1.000
_cell.length_b   1.000
_cell.length_c   1.000
_cell.angle_alpha   90.00
_cell.angle_beta   90.00
_cell.angle_gamma   90.00
#
_symmetry.space_group_name_H-M   'P 1'
#
loop_
_entity.id
_entity.type
_entity.pdbx_description
1 polymer ?
#
loop_
_entity_poly.entity_id
_entity_poly.type
_entity_poly.pdbx_seq_one_letter_code
_entity_poly.pdbx_strand_id
1 'polypeptide(L)' 'MFLVLVADKLILLLIMLIFITSILSWIQPDPRNPIVRLLHAIVDPVLHPIRTLLPSS' A
#
# COMPACT_ATOMS: atom_id res chain seq x y z
N MET A 1 -14.12 22.49 2.03
CA MET A 1 -12.73 22.91 1.73
C MET A 1 -11.71 22.11 2.55
N PHE A 2 -11.69 22.20 3.88
CA PHE A 2 -10.75 21.45 4.73
C PHE A 2 -10.76 19.92 4.52
N LEU A 3 -11.95 19.29 4.50
CA LEU A 3 -12.10 17.85 4.29
C LEU A 3 -11.49 17.36 2.97
N VAL A 4 -11.67 18.13 1.89
CA VAL A 4 -11.13 17.81 0.56
C VAL A 4 -9.61 17.84 0.58
N LEU A 5 -9.01 18.83 1.26
CA LEU A 5 -7.54 18.92 1.41
C LEU A 5 -6.97 17.73 2.18
N VAL A 6 -7.64 17.33 3.26
CA VAL A 6 -7.22 16.17 4.06
C VAL A 6 -7.34 14.88 3.26
N ALA A 7 -8.45 14.70 2.53
CA ALA A 7 -8.65 13.54 1.66
C ALA A 7 -7.59 13.45 0.56
N ASP A 8 -7.30 14.57 -0.12
CA ASP A 8 -6.26 14.64 -1.15
C ASP A 8 -4.89 14.21 -0.62
N LYS A 9 -4.49 14.73 0.55
CA LYS A 9 -3.23 14.34 1.20
C LYS A 9 -3.19 12.87 1.60
N LEU A 10 -4.30 12.33 2.11
CA LEU A 10 -4.41 10.90 2.46
C LEU A 10 -4.26 10.01 1.24
N ILE A 11 -4.90 10.37 0.12
CA ILE A 11 -4.80 9.63 -1.14
C ILE A 11 -3.36 9.65 -1.65
N LEU A 12 -2.71 10.82 -1.67
CA LEU A 12 -1.29 10.93 -2.07
C LEU A 12 -0.38 10.08 -1.18
N LEU A 13 -0.62 10.07 0.13
CA LEU A 13 0.11 9.25 1.08
C LEU A 13 -0.06 7.74 0.78
N LEU A 14 -1.30 7.28 0.55
CA LEU A 14 -1.57 5.88 0.21
C LEU A 14 -0.88 5.46 -1.10
N ILE A 15 -0.93 6.31 -2.13
CA ILE A 15 -0.24 6.06 -3.40
C ILE A 15 1.28 5.92 -3.17
N MET A 16 1.86 6.80 -2.37
CA MET A 16 3.28 6.74 -2.02
C MET A 16 3.64 5.44 -1.26
N LEU A 17 2.81 5.01 -0.30
CA LEU A 17 3.02 3.74 0.42
C LEU A 17 2.94 2.53 -0.51
N ILE A 18 1.96 2.49 -1.42
CA ILE A 18 1.84 1.43 -2.43
C ILE A 18 3.11 1.39 -3.29
N PHE A 19 3.61 2.55 -3.71
CA PHE A 19 4.81 2.66 -4.53
C PHE A 19 6.05 2.14 -3.80
N ILE A 20 6.25 2.54 -2.53
CA ILE A 20 7.34 2.03 -1.69
C ILE A 20 7.24 0.51 -1.53
N THR A 21 6.04 -0.01 -1.28
CA THR A 21 5.81 -1.46 -1.13
C THR A 21 6.12 -2.22 -2.42
N SER A 22 5.76 -1.66 -3.58
CA SER A 22 6.10 -2.22 -4.89
C SER A 22 7.62 -2.24 -5.12
N ILE A 23 8.33 -1.17 -4.79
CA ILE A 23 9.80 -1.13 -4.91
C ILE A 23 10.45 -2.14 -3.95
N LEU A 24 9.98 -2.20 -2.70
CA LEU A 24 10.47 -3.17 -1.73
C LEU A 24 10.26 -4.61 -2.21
N SER A 25 9.14 -4.90 -2.89
CA SER A 25 8.87 -6.23 -3.45
C SER A 25 9.93 -6.71 -4.45
N TRP A 26 10.60 -5.79 -5.17
CA TRP A 26 11.67 -6.13 -6.11
C TRP A 26 12.92 -6.67 -5.45
N ILE A 27 13.18 -6.28 -4.20
CA ILE A 27 14.38 -6.69 -3.46
C ILE A 27 14.11 -7.82 -2.45
N GLN A 28 12.91 -8.41 -2.46
CA GLN A 28 12.47 -9.47 -1.54
C GLN A 28 12.71 -9.10 -0.06
N PRO A 29 11.88 -8.21 0.50
CA PRO A 29 12.12 -7.65 1.82
C PRO A 29 11.87 -8.71 2.91
N ASP A 30 12.69 -8.72 3.98
CA ASP A 30 12.53 -9.69 5.07
C ASP A 30 11.17 -9.49 5.79
N PRO A 31 10.26 -10.49 5.80
CA PRO A 31 8.94 -10.39 6.43
C PRO A 31 8.99 -10.20 7.96
N ARG A 32 10.15 -10.45 8.59
CA ARG A 32 10.35 -10.23 10.03
C ARG A 32 10.57 -8.76 10.38
N ASN A 33 10.83 -7.90 9.40
CA ASN A 33 10.99 -6.48 9.64
C ASN A 33 9.63 -5.83 9.99
N PRO A 34 9.49 -5.18 11.17
CA PRO A 34 8.24 -4.55 11.58
C PRO A 34 7.76 -3.45 10.61
N ILE A 35 8.67 -2.75 9.93
CA ILE A 35 8.32 -1.70 8.96
C ILE A 35 7.61 -2.32 7.75
N VAL A 36 8.15 -3.43 7.24
CA VAL A 36 7.57 -4.16 6.09
C VAL A 36 6.18 -4.67 6.45
N ARG A 37 6.01 -5.26 7.65
CA ARG A 37 4.68 -5.69 8.14
C ARG A 37 3.69 -4.54 8.26
N LEU A 38 4.13 -3.38 8.75
CA LEU A 38 3.27 -2.21 8.87
C LEU A 38 2.82 -1.69 7.50
N LEU A 39 3.75 -1.61 6.54
CA LEU A 39 3.44 -1.21 5.17
C LEU A 39 2.39 -2.13 4.56
N HIS A 40 2.62 -3.45 4.63
CA HIS A 40 1.65 -4.44 4.14
C HIS A 40 0.31 -4.37 4.88
N ALA A 41 0.30 -4.18 6.20
CA ALA A 41 -0.95 -4.05 6.96
C ALA A 41 -1.82 -2.86 6.52
N ILE A 42 -1.21 -1.78 6.01
CA ILE A 42 -1.93 -0.60 5.51
C ILE A 42 -2.29 -0.77 4.03
N VAL A 43 -1.35 -1.28 3.23
CA VAL A 43 -1.47 -1.37 1.77
C VAL A 43 -2.32 -2.54 1.33
N ASP A 44 -2.21 -3.71 1.96
CA ASP A 44 -2.92 -4.92 1.54
C ASP A 44 -4.45 -4.78 1.63
N PRO A 45 -5.08 -4.19 2.66
CA PRO A 45 -6.53 -3.98 2.67
C PRO A 45 -7.02 -3.12 1.50
N VAL A 46 -6.21 -2.17 1.05
CA VAL A 46 -6.50 -1.29 -0.10
C VAL A 46 -6.33 -2.05 -1.41
N LEU A 47 -5.30 -2.90 -1.51
CA LEU A 47 -5.01 -3.68 -2.70
C LEU A 47 -5.80 -4.98 -2.80
N HIS A 48 -6.33 -5.52 -1.69
CA HIS A 48 -7.00 -6.82 -1.64
C HIS A 48 -8.21 -6.89 -2.58
N PRO A 49 -9.14 -5.92 -2.60
CA PRO A 49 -10.25 -5.91 -3.55
C PRO A 49 -9.77 -5.89 -5.01
N ILE A 50 -8.69 -5.16 -5.29
CA ILE A 50 -8.10 -5.08 -6.63
C ILE A 50 -7.51 -6.44 -7.02
N ARG A 51 -6.81 -7.12 -6.10
CA ARG A 51 -6.25 -8.46 -6.31
C ARG A 51 -7.34 -9.51 -6.53
N THR A 52 -8.49 -9.41 -5.85
CA THR A 52 -9.60 -10.36 -6.04
C THR A 52 -10.25 -10.23 -7.44
N LEU A 53 -10.20 -9.05 -8.04
CA LEU A 53 -10.71 -8.82 -9.40
C LEU A 53 -9.72 -9.28 -10.49
N LEU A 54 -8.44 -9.43 -10.15
CA LEU A 54 -7.43 -9.97 -11.04
C LEU A 54 -7.44 -11.50 -10.91
N PRO A 55 -7.63 -12.25 -12.01
CA PRO A 55 -7.52 -13.70 -11.95
C PRO A 55 -6.09 -14.09 -11.55
N SER A 56 -5.95 -14.81 -10.44
CA SER A 56 -4.71 -15.50 -10.10
C SER A 56 -4.54 -16.65 -11.09
N SER A 57 -3.73 -16.42 -12.13
CA SER A 57 -3.30 -17.46 -13.09
C SER A 57 -2.57 -18.58 -12.40
#